data_AF-A0A1G7Y5A6-F1
#
_entry.id   AF-A0A1G7Y5A6-F1
#
_cell.length_a   1.000
_cell.length_b   1.000
_cell.length_c   1.000
_cell.angle_alpha   90.00
_cell.angle_beta   90.00
_cell.angle_gamma   90.00
#
_symmetry.space_group_name_H-M   'P 1'
#
loop_
_entity.id
_entity.type
_entity.pdbx_description
1 polymer ?
#
loop_
_entity_poly.entity_id
_entity_poly.type
_entity_poly.pdbx_seq_one_letter_code
_entity_poly.pdbx_strand_id
1 'polypeptide(L)'
;MCAMRQTRPERREGPSLRRGHLVPESTYDQRLLDRRGPADWLHMDPWRVMRIQAEFVEGFGQLAELPDAVTVFGSARTKPGSPDYELGVELGRALAEHGYAVITGGGPGCMEAANRGAREAGGVSVGLGIELPFEQRMNDYVDLGVEFRYFFVRKTMFVKYASGFVTLPGGFGTLDELFEALTLVQTGKVTSFPVVLLGTEFWGGMFDWIRSSVLDRGMISETDLDLIQLTDDVDEAVQIIAEADGRRGARLAAERRAVEREAVEREAIERAQVETQ
;
A
#
# COMPACT_ATOMS: atom_id res chain seq x y z
N MET A 1 -34.70 67.38 17.24
CA MET A 1 -33.49 66.61 17.60
C MET A 1 -33.50 65.31 16.81
N CYS A 2 -32.62 65.19 15.81
CA CYS A 2 -32.52 63.99 14.98
C CYS A 2 -31.83 62.90 15.82
N ALA A 3 -32.57 61.85 16.21
CA ALA A 3 -32.02 60.74 16.97
C ALA A 3 -30.96 60.02 16.13
N MET A 4 -29.71 60.04 16.58
CA MET A 4 -28.61 59.30 15.98
C MET A 4 -29.03 57.83 15.82
N ARG A 5 -29.14 57.36 14.56
CA ARG A 5 -29.26 55.92 14.28
C ARG A 5 -28.01 55.25 14.87
N GLN A 6 -28.17 54.51 15.96
CA GLN A 6 -27.11 53.65 16.46
C GLN A 6 -26.84 52.60 15.38
N THR A 7 -25.77 52.80 14.62
CA THR A 7 -25.31 51.84 13.62
C THR A 7 -24.83 50.60 14.36
N ARG A 8 -25.66 49.55 14.36
CA ARG A 8 -25.30 48.26 14.94
C ARG A 8 -24.05 47.76 14.21
N PRO A 9 -23.00 47.32 14.92
CA PRO A 9 -21.83 46.74 14.27
C PRO A 9 -22.28 45.60 13.37
N GLU A 10 -21.76 45.56 12.14
CA GLU A 10 -22.11 44.59 11.12
C GLU A 10 -20.83 43.95 10.59
N ARG A 11 -20.86 42.62 10.44
CA ARG A 11 -19.73 41.87 9.91
C ARG A 11 -20.19 40.71 9.04
N ARG A 12 -19.57 40.54 7.88
CA ARG A 12 -19.71 39.34 7.04
C ARG A 12 -18.67 38.30 7.44
N GLU A 13 -19.11 37.07 7.65
CA GLU A 13 -18.28 35.91 7.97
C GLU A 13 -18.61 34.78 6.99
N GLY A 14 -17.76 34.60 5.97
CA GLY A 14 -18.04 33.68 4.86
C GLY A 14 -19.38 34.00 4.19
N PRO A 15 -20.33 33.04 4.05
CA PRO A 15 -21.65 33.31 3.48
C PRO A 15 -22.63 34.00 4.45
N SER A 16 -22.25 34.23 5.71
CA SER A 16 -23.16 34.72 6.76
C SER A 16 -22.98 36.20 7.09
N LEU A 17 -24.08 36.88 7.46
CA LEU A 17 -24.09 38.28 7.93
C LEU A 17 -24.48 38.32 9.41
N ARG A 18 -23.63 38.91 10.25
CA ARG A 18 -23.88 39.08 11.69
C ARG A 18 -23.98 40.57 12.04
N ARG A 19 -24.88 40.91 12.98
CA ARG A 19 -25.15 42.30 13.43
C ARG A 19 -25.30 42.42 14.94
N GLY A 20 -24.93 43.57 15.49
CA GLY A 20 -25.07 43.86 16.92
C GLY A 20 -24.23 42.92 17.79
N HIS A 21 -24.82 42.41 18.87
CA HIS A 21 -24.14 41.52 19.82
C HIS A 21 -23.77 40.13 19.24
N LEU A 22 -24.24 39.80 18.03
CA LEU A 22 -23.86 38.56 17.34
C LEU A 22 -22.54 38.69 16.59
N VAL A 23 -21.98 39.91 16.45
CA VAL A 23 -20.66 40.13 15.85
C VAL A 23 -19.59 39.68 16.85
N PRO A 24 -18.78 38.65 16.54
CA PRO A 24 -17.73 38.20 17.43
C PRO A 24 -16.62 39.24 17.57
N GLU A 25 -16.02 39.34 18.75
CA GLU A 25 -14.94 40.31 19.05
C GLU A 25 -13.60 39.99 18.36
N SER A 26 -13.47 38.81 17.76
CA SER A 26 -12.27 38.36 17.04
C SER A 26 -12.63 37.69 15.71
N THR A 27 -11.72 37.74 14.74
CA THR A 27 -11.83 36.98 13.49
C THR A 27 -11.57 35.49 13.74
N TYR A 28 -11.96 34.62 12.80
CA TYR A 28 -11.55 33.22 12.83
C TYR A 28 -10.03 33.08 12.74
N ASP A 29 -9.40 33.83 11.84
CA ASP A 29 -7.93 33.84 11.67
C ASP A 29 -7.21 34.29 12.94
N GLN A 30 -7.67 35.33 13.63
CA GLN A 30 -7.10 35.78 14.90
C GLN A 30 -7.17 34.68 15.96
N ARG A 31 -8.28 33.95 16.05
CA ARG A 31 -8.41 32.82 16.98
C ARG A 31 -7.50 31.64 16.62
N LEU A 32 -7.23 31.43 15.34
CA LEU A 32 -6.34 30.37 14.84
C LEU A 32 -4.86 30.74 14.97
N LEU A 33 -4.49 31.98 14.63
CA LEU A 33 -3.11 32.44 14.47
C LEU A 33 -2.52 33.06 15.74
N ASP A 34 -3.32 33.76 16.56
CA ASP A 34 -2.79 34.51 17.71
C ASP A 34 -2.78 33.68 19.02
N ARG A 35 -3.64 32.66 19.12
CA ARG A 35 -3.82 31.87 20.36
C ARG A 35 -3.11 30.52 20.27
N ARG A 36 -2.14 30.29 21.16
CA ARG A 36 -1.64 28.94 21.47
C ARG A 36 -2.44 28.39 22.66
N GLY A 37 -3.46 27.59 22.37
CA GLY A 37 -4.16 26.80 23.40
C GLY A 37 -3.33 25.60 23.87
N PRO A 38 -3.83 24.83 24.85
CA PRO A 38 -3.25 23.54 25.24
C PRO A 38 -3.13 22.59 24.03
N ALA A 39 -2.10 21.75 24.00
CA ALA A 39 -1.79 20.85 22.88
C ALA A 39 -2.22 19.40 23.11
N ASP A 40 -2.96 19.10 24.18
CA ASP A 40 -3.33 17.73 24.58
C ASP A 40 -4.11 16.98 23.50
N TRP A 41 -4.86 17.71 22.67
CA TRP A 41 -5.61 17.15 21.54
C TRP A 41 -4.72 16.43 20.52
N LEU A 42 -3.41 16.74 20.43
CA LEU A 42 -2.45 16.02 19.59
C LEU A 42 -2.29 14.55 19.96
N HIS A 43 -2.62 14.18 21.20
CA HIS A 43 -2.47 12.83 21.73
C HIS A 43 -3.81 12.07 21.85
N MET A 44 -4.91 12.69 21.41
CA MET A 44 -6.25 12.12 21.46
C MET A 44 -6.62 11.41 20.16
N ASP A 45 -7.53 10.43 20.24
CA ASP A 45 -7.96 9.63 19.08
C ASP A 45 -8.55 10.44 17.92
N PRO A 46 -9.32 11.52 18.12
CA PRO A 46 -9.80 12.34 17.00
C PRO A 46 -8.66 12.89 16.13
N TRP A 47 -7.56 13.32 16.75
CA TRP A 47 -6.38 13.78 16.00
C TRP A 47 -5.61 12.64 15.36
N ARG A 48 -5.56 11.46 16.02
CA ARG A 48 -4.98 10.25 15.41
C ARG A 48 -5.73 9.84 14.15
N VAL A 49 -7.06 9.90 14.13
CA VAL A 49 -7.87 9.63 12.93
C VAL A 49 -7.48 10.56 11.78
N MET A 50 -7.33 11.86 12.05
CA MET A 50 -6.90 12.82 11.03
C MET A 50 -5.48 12.52 10.51
N ARG A 51 -4.56 12.11 11.38
CA ARG A 51 -3.19 11.72 10.97
C ARG A 51 -3.18 10.42 10.15
N ILE A 52 -3.97 9.43 10.55
CA ILE A 52 -4.13 8.17 9.80
C ILE A 52 -4.70 8.47 8.41
N GLN A 53 -5.73 9.31 8.33
CA GLN A 53 -6.31 9.74 7.05
C GLN A 53 -5.27 10.44 6.18
N ALA A 54 -4.45 11.33 6.76
CA ALA A 54 -3.39 12.02 6.04
C ALA A 54 -2.35 11.05 5.47
N GLU A 55 -1.93 10.02 6.22
CA GLU A 55 -1.01 9.00 5.71
C GLU A 55 -1.61 8.17 4.57
N PHE A 56 -2.91 7.89 4.59
CA PHE A 56 -3.58 7.26 3.44
C PHE A 56 -3.62 8.17 2.21
N VAL A 57 -3.93 9.46 2.39
CA VAL A 57 -3.97 10.43 1.28
C VAL A 57 -2.58 10.57 0.66
N GLU A 58 -1.54 10.72 1.48
CA GLU A 58 -0.16 10.84 1.02
C GLU A 58 0.31 9.57 0.31
N GLY A 59 0.15 8.40 0.95
CA GLY A 59 0.55 7.13 0.36
C GLY A 59 -0.19 6.84 -0.95
N PHE A 60 -1.49 7.16 -1.03
CA PHE A 60 -2.23 6.98 -2.27
C PHE A 60 -1.82 7.95 -3.37
N GLY A 61 -1.51 9.20 -3.02
CA GLY A 61 -1.06 10.21 -3.97
C GLY A 61 0.31 9.88 -4.55
N GLN A 62 1.28 9.55 -3.70
CA GLN A 62 2.67 9.28 -4.12
C GLN A 62 2.80 8.01 -4.96
N LEU A 63 1.95 7.01 -4.71
CA LEU A 63 2.01 5.72 -5.41
C LEU A 63 1.01 5.62 -6.58
N ALA A 64 0.24 6.68 -6.86
CA ALA A 64 -0.86 6.63 -7.83
C ALA A 64 -0.44 6.29 -9.27
N GLU A 65 0.75 6.73 -9.67
CA GLU A 65 1.28 6.58 -11.03
C GLU A 65 2.38 5.52 -11.12
N LEU A 66 2.52 4.69 -10.08
CA LEU A 66 3.48 3.60 -10.10
C LEU A 66 3.11 2.62 -11.23
N PRO A 67 4.08 2.13 -12.03
CA PRO A 67 3.81 1.02 -12.94
C PRO A 67 3.47 -0.25 -12.15
N ASP A 68 3.13 -1.33 -12.84
CA ASP A 68 2.96 -2.62 -12.18
C ASP A 68 4.19 -2.94 -11.34
N ALA A 69 3.97 -3.40 -10.11
CA ALA A 69 5.03 -3.51 -9.12
C ALA A 69 4.98 -4.83 -8.37
N VAL A 70 6.12 -5.24 -7.82
CA VAL A 70 6.24 -6.40 -6.96
C VAL A 70 6.79 -5.95 -5.62
N THR A 71 6.13 -6.37 -4.54
CA THR A 71 6.68 -6.11 -3.21
C THR A 71 7.60 -7.26 -2.82
N VAL A 72 8.82 -6.90 -2.40
CA VAL A 72 9.84 -7.82 -1.92
C VAL A 72 10.04 -7.64 -0.42
N PHE A 73 9.93 -8.75 0.31
CA PHE A 73 10.23 -8.80 1.75
C PHE A 73 11.43 -9.68 2.02
N GLY A 74 12.09 -9.44 3.16
CA GLY A 74 13.19 -10.26 3.64
C GLY A 74 13.80 -9.66 4.90
N SER A 75 14.84 -10.31 5.41
CA SER A 75 15.49 -9.89 6.64
C SER A 75 16.24 -8.55 6.51
N ALA A 76 15.95 -7.63 7.43
CA ALA A 76 16.73 -6.39 7.63
C ALA A 76 18.17 -6.64 8.14
N ARG A 77 18.45 -7.86 8.59
CA ARG A 77 19.72 -8.25 9.23
C ARG A 77 20.70 -8.93 8.29
N THR A 78 20.26 -9.26 7.08
CA THR A 78 21.09 -9.89 6.05
C THR A 78 22.23 -8.95 5.69
N LYS A 79 23.45 -9.48 5.56
CA LYS A 79 24.64 -8.67 5.28
C LYS A 79 24.92 -8.62 3.77
N PRO A 80 25.39 -7.48 3.24
CA PRO A 80 25.90 -7.42 1.87
C PRO A 80 26.96 -8.52 1.61
N GLY A 81 26.90 -9.15 0.44
CA GLY A 81 27.79 -10.26 0.06
C GLY A 81 27.42 -11.64 0.62
N SER A 82 26.35 -11.76 1.41
CA SER A 82 25.80 -13.07 1.80
C SER A 82 24.94 -13.66 0.67
N PRO A 83 24.77 -14.99 0.60
CA PRO A 83 23.95 -15.62 -0.44
C PRO A 83 22.54 -15.01 -0.55
N ASP A 84 21.85 -14.82 0.57
CA ASP A 84 20.50 -14.24 0.59
C ASP A 84 20.47 -12.76 0.15
N TYR A 85 21.57 -12.03 0.33
CA TYR A 85 21.68 -10.65 -0.15
C TYR A 85 21.87 -10.64 -1.67
N GLU A 86 22.78 -11.46 -2.20
CA GLU A 86 23.02 -11.53 -3.64
C GLU A 86 21.78 -12.04 -4.38
N LEU A 87 21.06 -13.01 -3.81
CA LEU A 87 19.77 -13.47 -4.30
C LEU A 87 18.74 -12.33 -4.37
N GLY A 88 18.72 -11.44 -3.37
CA GLY A 88 17.88 -10.25 -3.39
C GLY A 88 18.27 -9.24 -4.47
N VAL A 89 19.56 -9.05 -4.73
CA VAL A 89 20.05 -8.19 -5.82
C VAL A 89 19.66 -8.77 -7.18
N GLU A 90 19.84 -10.08 -7.35
CA GLU A 90 19.45 -10.80 -8.57
C GLU A 90 17.94 -10.69 -8.82
N LEU A 91 17.13 -10.95 -7.80
CA LEU A 91 15.67 -10.79 -7.86
C LEU A 91 15.26 -9.37 -8.25
N GLY A 92 15.83 -8.35 -7.59
CA GLY A 92 15.51 -6.96 -7.89
C GLY A 92 15.81 -6.60 -9.34
N ARG A 93 16.95 -7.07 -9.87
CA ARG A 93 17.34 -6.88 -11.27
C ARG A 93 16.36 -7.58 -12.22
N ALA A 94 16.08 -8.85 -11.98
CA ALA A 94 15.19 -9.64 -12.84
C ALA A 94 13.77 -9.05 -12.91
N LEU A 95 13.24 -8.59 -11.77
CA LEU A 95 11.94 -7.90 -11.73
C LEU A 95 11.94 -6.62 -12.56
N ALA A 96 12.96 -5.77 -12.41
CA ALA A 96 13.09 -4.53 -13.16
C ALA A 96 13.24 -4.78 -14.67
N GLU A 97 14.01 -5.79 -15.08
CA GLU A 97 14.16 -6.19 -16.48
C GLU A 97 12.84 -6.69 -17.10
N HIS A 98 11.95 -7.23 -16.29
CA HIS A 98 10.58 -7.61 -16.69
C HIS A 98 9.57 -6.44 -16.63
N GLY A 99 10.04 -5.22 -16.33
CA GLY A 99 9.21 -4.01 -16.33
C GLY A 99 8.47 -3.74 -15.02
N TYR A 100 8.74 -4.50 -13.96
CA TYR A 100 8.13 -4.25 -12.66
C TYR A 100 8.90 -3.18 -11.87
N ALA A 101 8.17 -2.29 -11.21
CA ALA A 101 8.72 -1.56 -10.08
C ALA A 101 8.94 -2.52 -8.89
N VAL A 102 9.96 -2.25 -8.08
CA VAL A 102 10.26 -3.05 -6.88
C VAL A 102 9.95 -2.24 -5.64
N ILE A 103 8.98 -2.70 -4.86
CA ILE A 103 8.58 -2.11 -3.58
C ILE A 103 9.22 -2.91 -2.46
N THR A 104 9.85 -2.22 -1.50
CA THR A 104 10.36 -2.86 -0.28
C THR A 104 9.99 -2.04 0.94
N GLY A 105 10.38 -2.52 2.12
CA GLY A 105 10.30 -1.73 3.35
C GLY A 105 11.31 -0.58 3.46
N GLY A 106 12.20 -0.40 2.48
CA GLY A 106 13.19 0.69 2.43
C GLY A 106 14.36 0.56 3.41
N GLY A 107 14.41 -0.48 4.25
CA GLY A 107 15.48 -0.71 5.21
C GLY A 107 16.74 -1.39 4.63
N PRO A 108 17.73 -1.72 5.47
CA PRO A 108 18.91 -2.53 5.13
C PRO A 108 18.58 -4.00 4.76
N GLY A 109 19.64 -4.76 4.47
CA GLY A 109 19.56 -6.21 4.26
C GLY A 109 18.89 -6.60 2.97
N CYS A 110 18.00 -7.59 2.99
CA CYS A 110 17.33 -8.06 1.78
C CYS A 110 16.46 -6.98 1.11
N MET A 111 15.95 -6.02 1.89
CA MET A 111 15.22 -4.86 1.33
C MET A 111 16.15 -3.99 0.47
N GLU A 112 17.31 -3.62 1.02
CA GLU A 112 18.35 -2.90 0.29
C GLU A 112 18.82 -3.68 -0.94
N ALA A 113 19.02 -4.99 -0.82
CA ALA A 113 19.43 -5.85 -1.92
C ALA A 113 18.45 -5.76 -3.11
N ALA A 114 17.16 -5.93 -2.85
CA ALA A 114 16.13 -5.84 -3.89
C ALA A 114 16.03 -4.44 -4.50
N ASN A 115 16.07 -3.38 -3.67
CA ASN A 115 16.11 -2.01 -4.16
C ASN A 115 17.33 -1.75 -5.05
N ARG A 116 18.50 -2.24 -4.63
CA ARG A 116 19.75 -2.12 -5.36
C ARG A 116 19.67 -2.79 -6.73
N GLY A 117 19.22 -4.05 -6.76
CA GLY A 117 19.07 -4.81 -8.00
C GLY A 117 18.18 -4.08 -9.01
N ALA A 118 17.02 -3.61 -8.55
CA ALA A 118 16.07 -2.90 -9.39
C ALA A 118 16.64 -1.59 -9.94
N ARG A 119 17.26 -0.79 -9.06
CA ARG A 119 17.84 0.50 -9.41
C ARG A 119 19.02 0.38 -10.37
N GLU A 120 19.93 -0.58 -10.13
CA GLU A 120 21.08 -0.82 -11.01
C GLU A 120 20.65 -1.31 -12.41
N ALA A 121 19.49 -1.96 -12.52
CA ALA A 121 18.89 -2.36 -13.79
C ALA A 121 18.11 -1.24 -14.51
N GLY A 122 17.99 -0.06 -13.89
CA GLY A 122 17.23 1.08 -14.44
C GLY A 122 15.72 1.00 -14.21
N GLY A 123 15.25 0.10 -13.35
CA GLY A 123 13.86 0.03 -12.90
C GLY A 123 13.53 1.03 -11.79
N VAL A 124 12.25 1.12 -11.44
CA VAL A 124 11.77 2.00 -10.35
C VAL A 124 11.92 1.28 -9.01
N SER A 125 12.70 1.86 -8.10
CA SER A 125 12.92 1.33 -6.75
C SER A 125 12.17 2.14 -5.69
N VAL A 126 11.25 1.50 -4.97
CA VAL A 126 10.38 2.12 -3.97
C VAL A 126 10.71 1.61 -2.57
N GLY A 127 10.74 2.52 -1.59
CA GLY A 127 10.92 2.22 -0.17
C GLY A 127 9.76 2.75 0.64
N LEU A 128 8.98 1.86 1.25
CA LEU A 128 7.92 2.23 2.18
C LEU A 128 8.47 2.09 3.60
N GLY A 129 8.99 3.17 4.16
CA GLY A 129 9.61 3.21 5.48
C GLY A 129 8.59 3.19 6.63
N ILE A 130 9.07 2.94 7.84
CA ILE A 130 8.25 2.96 9.06
C ILE A 130 9.03 3.62 10.20
N GLU A 131 8.39 4.54 10.91
CA GLU A 131 8.94 5.20 12.09
C GLU A 131 9.17 4.16 13.21
N LEU A 132 10.43 3.85 13.47
CA LEU A 132 10.88 2.93 14.53
C LEU A 132 11.78 3.68 15.54
N PRO A 133 12.19 3.09 16.67
CA PRO A 133 13.24 3.65 17.52
C PRO A 133 14.66 3.26 17.07
N PHE A 134 14.78 2.41 16.06
CA PHE A 134 16.01 1.93 15.42
C PHE A 134 15.80 1.89 13.90
N GLU A 135 16.83 1.59 13.09
CA GLU A 135 16.68 1.44 11.62
C GLU A 135 16.07 2.67 10.93
N GLN A 136 16.61 3.86 11.25
CA GLN A 136 16.01 5.17 10.94
C GLN A 136 16.25 5.69 9.52
N ARG A 137 17.02 4.97 8.71
CA ARG A 137 17.47 5.47 7.41
C ARG A 137 16.99 4.56 6.31
N MET A 138 16.30 5.15 5.34
CA MET A 138 16.02 4.53 4.06
C MET A 138 17.32 4.24 3.32
N ASN A 139 17.44 3.06 2.72
CA ASN A 139 18.65 2.67 2.00
C ASN A 139 18.90 3.57 0.78
N ASP A 140 20.15 3.61 0.33
CA ASP A 140 20.61 4.56 -0.69
C ASP A 140 20.17 4.20 -2.13
N TYR A 141 19.45 3.08 -2.30
CA TYR A 141 18.96 2.60 -3.58
C TYR A 141 17.46 2.81 -3.77
N VAL A 142 16.80 3.53 -2.86
CA VAL A 142 15.40 3.93 -3.03
C VAL A 142 15.32 5.20 -3.87
N ASP A 143 14.54 5.18 -4.95
CA ASP A 143 14.26 6.35 -5.78
C ASP A 143 12.98 7.08 -5.32
N LEU A 144 11.96 6.33 -4.90
CA LEU A 144 10.72 6.86 -4.32
C LEU A 144 10.53 6.35 -2.88
N GLY A 145 10.66 7.25 -1.91
CA GLY A 145 10.51 6.94 -0.49
C GLY A 145 9.22 7.51 0.11
N VAL A 146 8.45 6.69 0.84
CA VAL A 146 7.31 7.14 1.63
C VAL A 146 7.46 6.63 3.06
N GLU A 147 7.46 7.53 4.03
CA GLU A 147 7.61 7.21 5.45
C GLU A 147 6.26 7.15 6.15
N PHE A 148 5.99 6.04 6.82
CA PHE A 148 4.75 5.82 7.57
C PHE A 148 5.00 5.85 9.07
N ARG A 149 3.97 6.13 9.85
CA ARG A 149 3.98 5.94 11.31
C ARG A 149 3.12 4.77 11.74
N TYR A 150 2.06 4.50 10.98
CA TYR A 150 1.10 3.44 11.28
C TYR A 150 1.35 2.22 10.40
N PHE A 151 1.71 1.09 11.02
CA PHE A 151 1.97 -0.19 10.35
C PHE A 151 0.84 -0.59 9.39
N PHE A 152 -0.41 -0.48 9.81
CA PHE A 152 -1.55 -0.91 8.99
C PHE A 152 -1.76 -0.05 7.73
N VAL A 153 -1.36 1.22 7.76
CA VAL A 153 -1.41 2.08 6.55
C VAL A 153 -0.36 1.61 5.57
N ARG A 154 0.88 1.40 6.04
CA ARG A 154 2.00 0.87 5.26
C ARG A 154 1.67 -0.49 4.63
N LYS A 155 1.11 -1.41 5.43
CA LYS A 155 0.65 -2.75 4.99
C LYS A 155 -0.35 -2.67 3.84
N THR A 156 -1.30 -1.73 3.93
CA THR A 156 -2.25 -1.48 2.85
C THR A 156 -1.54 -1.09 1.55
N MET A 157 -0.47 -0.29 1.61
CA MET A 157 0.27 0.14 0.43
C MET A 157 1.05 -1.01 -0.23
N PHE A 158 1.64 -1.92 0.55
CA PHE A 158 2.31 -3.11 0.01
C PHE A 158 1.37 -3.96 -0.85
N VAL A 159 0.14 -4.17 -0.38
CA VAL A 159 -0.82 -5.02 -1.09
C VAL A 159 -1.49 -4.27 -2.25
N LYS A 160 -1.91 -3.01 -2.03
CA LYS A 160 -2.71 -2.26 -3.01
C LYS A 160 -1.95 -1.98 -4.32
N TYR A 161 -0.65 -1.69 -4.21
CA TYR A 161 0.17 -1.26 -5.34
C TYR A 161 1.04 -2.37 -5.92
N ALA A 162 0.91 -3.61 -5.44
CA ALA A 162 1.65 -4.74 -5.96
C ALA A 162 0.76 -5.68 -6.79
N SER A 163 1.36 -6.31 -7.79
CA SER A 163 0.81 -7.42 -8.54
C SER A 163 1.07 -8.76 -7.87
N GLY A 164 2.02 -8.84 -6.93
CA GLY A 164 2.33 -10.03 -6.13
C GLY A 164 3.47 -9.78 -5.14
N PHE A 165 3.75 -10.79 -4.31
CA PHE A 165 4.82 -10.78 -3.31
C PHE A 165 5.91 -11.80 -3.65
N VAL A 166 7.16 -11.40 -3.41
CA VAL A 166 8.30 -12.31 -3.33
C VAL A 166 8.97 -12.15 -1.96
N THR A 167 9.18 -13.24 -1.24
CA THR A 167 9.77 -13.22 0.10
C THR A 167 11.09 -13.98 0.12
N LEU A 168 12.17 -13.24 0.38
CA LEU A 168 13.50 -13.76 0.72
C LEU A 168 13.53 -14.22 2.19
N PRO A 169 14.54 -15.01 2.61
CA PRO A 169 14.72 -15.42 4.00
C PRO A 169 14.62 -14.25 4.99
N GLY A 170 13.81 -14.45 6.03
CA GLY A 170 13.23 -13.35 6.79
C GLY A 170 12.90 -13.66 8.25
N GLY A 171 12.70 -12.61 9.04
CA GLY A 171 12.28 -12.71 10.44
C GLY A 171 10.78 -12.48 10.64
N PHE A 172 10.39 -12.07 11.84
CA PHE A 172 8.97 -11.84 12.16
C PHE A 172 8.28 -10.79 11.28
N GLY A 173 8.98 -9.73 10.87
CA GLY A 173 8.39 -8.75 9.94
C GLY A 173 8.04 -9.39 8.59
N THR A 174 8.92 -10.25 8.06
CA THR A 174 8.67 -10.98 6.82
C THR A 174 7.52 -11.98 6.99
N LEU A 175 7.47 -12.70 8.10
CA LEU A 175 6.39 -13.65 8.40
C LEU A 175 5.04 -12.96 8.57
N ASP A 176 4.99 -11.80 9.22
CA ASP A 176 3.78 -10.98 9.38
C ASP A 176 3.17 -10.63 8.02
N GLU A 177 3.98 -10.09 7.11
CA GLU A 177 3.51 -9.72 5.76
C GLU A 177 3.16 -10.94 4.89
N LEU A 178 3.92 -12.03 5.02
CA LEU A 178 3.63 -13.29 4.34
C LEU A 178 2.25 -13.83 4.74
N PHE A 179 2.00 -14.02 6.04
CA PHE A 179 0.73 -14.58 6.49
C PHE A 179 -0.46 -13.63 6.30
N GLU A 180 -0.22 -12.31 6.31
CA GLU A 180 -1.25 -11.34 5.95
C GLU A 180 -1.67 -11.51 4.47
N ALA A 181 -0.71 -11.60 3.55
CA ALA A 181 -1.00 -11.83 2.13
C ALA A 181 -1.76 -13.14 1.90
N LEU A 182 -1.30 -14.25 2.51
CA LEU A 182 -1.97 -15.55 2.40
C LEU A 182 -3.40 -15.49 2.90
N THR A 183 -3.64 -14.81 4.03
CA THR A 183 -5.00 -14.63 4.58
C THR A 183 -5.88 -13.79 3.65
N LEU A 184 -5.33 -12.74 3.03
CA LEU A 184 -6.07 -11.89 2.09
C LEU A 184 -6.46 -12.65 0.81
N VAL A 185 -5.58 -13.54 0.32
CA VAL A 185 -5.88 -14.39 -0.84
C VAL A 185 -6.87 -15.49 -0.49
N GLN A 186 -6.65 -16.21 0.62
CA GLN A 186 -7.54 -17.25 1.11
C GLN A 186 -8.98 -16.74 1.29
N THR A 187 -9.14 -15.52 1.81
CA THR A 187 -10.46 -14.91 2.05
C THR A 187 -11.06 -14.20 0.84
N GLY A 188 -10.38 -14.24 -0.32
CA GLY A 188 -10.82 -13.61 -1.55
C GLY A 188 -10.85 -12.07 -1.49
N LYS A 189 -10.18 -11.46 -0.51
CA LYS A 189 -10.00 -10.00 -0.44
C LYS A 189 -9.06 -9.50 -1.53
N VAL A 190 -8.15 -10.36 -1.96
CA VAL A 190 -7.35 -10.19 -3.18
C VAL A 190 -7.43 -11.49 -3.97
N THR A 191 -7.80 -11.43 -5.26
CA THR A 191 -8.21 -12.64 -6.00
C THR A 191 -7.17 -13.18 -6.98
N SER A 192 -6.08 -12.44 -7.23
CA SER A 192 -4.99 -12.88 -8.13
C SER A 192 -3.71 -12.21 -7.67
N PHE A 193 -3.09 -12.81 -6.66
CA PHE A 193 -1.93 -12.26 -5.98
C PHE A 193 -0.96 -13.40 -5.62
N PRO A 194 0.00 -13.70 -6.51
CA PRO A 194 0.97 -14.74 -6.26
C PRO A 194 1.87 -14.37 -5.07
N VAL A 195 2.19 -15.38 -4.26
CA VAL A 195 3.12 -15.26 -3.14
C VAL A 195 4.23 -16.30 -3.35
N VAL A 196 5.43 -15.82 -3.67
CA VAL A 196 6.59 -16.66 -3.98
C VAL A 196 7.62 -16.56 -2.85
N LEU A 197 8.11 -17.70 -2.40
CA LEU A 197 9.11 -17.83 -1.34
C LEU A 197 10.41 -18.32 -1.97
N LEU A 198 11.46 -17.49 -1.89
CA LEU A 198 12.80 -17.85 -2.34
C LEU A 198 13.61 -18.47 -1.19
N GLY A 199 14.31 -19.57 -1.47
CA GLY A 199 15.14 -20.29 -0.50
C GLY A 199 14.42 -21.48 0.12
N THR A 200 14.29 -22.57 -0.64
CA THR A 200 13.54 -23.78 -0.26
C THR A 200 14.05 -24.40 1.03
N GLU A 201 15.37 -24.39 1.27
CA GLU A 201 15.97 -24.89 2.51
C GLU A 201 15.50 -24.08 3.73
N PHE A 202 15.42 -22.75 3.61
CA PHE A 202 15.02 -21.88 4.72
C PHE A 202 13.52 -22.05 5.04
N TRP A 203 12.67 -22.12 4.02
CA TRP A 203 11.21 -22.17 4.18
C TRP A 203 10.66 -23.58 4.41
N GLY A 204 11.43 -24.63 4.08
CA GLY A 204 10.98 -26.02 4.12
C GLY A 204 10.38 -26.44 5.46
N GLY A 205 11.04 -26.10 6.58
CA GLY A 205 10.53 -26.45 7.91
C GLY A 205 9.19 -25.78 8.28
N MET A 206 8.96 -24.55 7.80
CA MET A 206 7.68 -23.87 7.98
C MET A 206 6.60 -24.52 7.11
N PHE A 207 6.92 -24.79 5.84
CA PHE A 207 5.97 -25.41 4.91
C PHE A 207 5.57 -26.81 5.36
N ASP A 208 6.53 -27.60 5.85
CA ASP A 208 6.28 -28.91 6.45
C ASP A 208 5.36 -28.82 7.67
N TRP A 209 5.56 -27.83 8.55
CA TRP A 209 4.68 -27.60 9.69
C TRP A 209 3.25 -27.20 9.26
N ILE A 210 3.12 -26.33 8.25
CA ILE A 210 1.82 -25.96 7.69
C ILE A 210 1.09 -27.22 7.20
N ARG A 211 1.78 -28.10 6.46
CA ARG A 211 1.20 -29.35 5.97
C ARG A 211 0.85 -30.32 7.11
N SER A 212 1.81 -30.64 7.97
CA SER A 212 1.69 -31.72 8.95
C SER A 212 0.89 -31.34 10.21
N SER A 213 0.62 -30.05 10.42
CA SER A 213 -0.03 -29.57 11.64
C SER A 213 -1.24 -28.70 11.33
N VAL A 214 -1.12 -27.74 10.42
CA VAL A 214 -2.20 -26.78 10.13
C VAL A 214 -3.25 -27.44 9.24
N LEU A 215 -2.82 -28.04 8.13
CA LEU A 215 -3.71 -28.77 7.22
C LEU A 215 -4.24 -30.06 7.84
N ASP A 216 -3.38 -30.90 8.42
CA ASP A 216 -3.79 -32.19 9.02
C ASP A 216 -4.87 -32.04 10.12
N ARG A 217 -4.91 -30.88 10.80
CA ARG A 217 -5.91 -30.56 11.83
C ARG A 217 -7.13 -29.80 11.28
N GLY A 218 -7.22 -29.60 9.97
CA GLY A 218 -8.33 -28.93 9.29
C GLY A 218 -8.41 -27.43 9.52
N MET A 219 -7.28 -26.76 9.79
CA MET A 219 -7.25 -25.31 10.00
C MET A 219 -7.20 -24.53 8.68
N ILE A 220 -6.80 -25.19 7.60
CA ILE A 220 -6.80 -24.70 6.22
C ILE A 220 -7.29 -25.82 5.28
N SER A 221 -7.62 -25.47 4.04
CA SER A 221 -7.95 -26.42 2.97
C SER A 221 -6.70 -26.87 2.21
N GLU A 222 -6.78 -28.00 1.50
CA GLU A 222 -5.66 -28.51 0.69
C GLU A 222 -5.25 -27.51 -0.40
N THR A 223 -6.23 -26.83 -1.02
CA THR A 223 -6.00 -25.78 -2.01
C THR A 223 -5.32 -24.53 -1.46
N ASP A 224 -5.33 -24.32 -0.13
CA ASP A 224 -4.62 -23.19 0.47
C ASP A 224 -3.09 -23.37 0.41
N LEU A 225 -2.60 -24.61 0.24
CA LEU A 225 -1.18 -24.85 0.03
C LEU A 225 -0.68 -24.31 -1.31
N ASP A 226 -1.54 -24.30 -2.34
CA ASP A 226 -1.22 -23.80 -3.68
C ASP A 226 -0.99 -22.28 -3.70
N LEU A 227 -1.37 -21.59 -2.61
CA LEU A 227 -1.13 -20.16 -2.42
C LEU A 227 0.36 -19.85 -2.23
N ILE A 228 1.16 -20.83 -1.81
CA ILE A 228 2.59 -20.68 -1.54
C ILE A 228 3.37 -21.37 -2.64
N GLN A 229 4.18 -20.61 -3.38
CA GLN A 229 5.10 -21.15 -4.37
C GLN A 229 6.53 -21.08 -3.83
N LEU A 230 7.19 -22.22 -3.62
CA LEU A 230 8.58 -22.29 -3.13
C LEU A 230 9.52 -22.58 -4.29
N THR A 231 10.57 -21.77 -4.44
CA THR A 231 11.61 -21.99 -5.45
C THR A 231 12.96 -21.46 -4.98
N ASP A 232 14.04 -21.90 -5.62
CA ASP A 232 15.39 -21.35 -5.51
C ASP A 232 15.80 -20.58 -6.77
N ASP A 233 14.96 -20.57 -7.81
CA ASP A 233 15.21 -19.95 -9.10
C ASP A 233 14.50 -18.59 -9.19
N VAL A 234 15.29 -17.53 -9.41
CA VAL A 234 14.78 -16.16 -9.56
C VAL A 234 13.93 -16.02 -10.83
N ASP A 235 14.32 -16.66 -11.93
CA ASP A 235 13.58 -16.58 -13.19
C ASP A 235 12.21 -17.25 -13.05
N GLU A 236 12.15 -18.40 -12.38
CA GLU A 236 10.89 -19.06 -12.04
C GLU A 236 10.01 -18.16 -11.17
N ALA A 237 10.57 -17.53 -10.14
CA ALA A 237 9.84 -16.61 -9.28
C ALA A 237 9.21 -15.46 -10.08
N VAL A 238 9.96 -14.83 -10.99
CA VAL A 238 9.45 -13.74 -11.83
C VAL A 238 8.41 -14.23 -12.83
N GLN A 239 8.58 -15.43 -13.41
CA GLN A 239 7.59 -16.02 -14.31
C GLN A 239 6.24 -16.27 -13.60
N ILE A 240 6.26 -16.80 -12.38
CA ILE A 240 5.04 -17.01 -11.59
C ILE A 240 4.30 -15.67 -11.38
N ILE A 241 5.03 -14.60 -11.07
CA ILE A 241 4.44 -13.26 -10.96
C ILE A 241 3.82 -12.82 -12.29
N ALA A 242 4.61 -12.85 -13.37
CA ALA A 242 4.22 -12.36 -14.68
C ALA A 242 2.98 -13.08 -15.24
N GLU A 243 2.90 -14.41 -15.06
CA GLU A 243 1.73 -15.18 -15.48
C GLU A 243 0.47 -14.82 -14.68
N ALA A 244 0.59 -14.68 -13.36
CA ALA A 244 -0.53 -14.33 -12.51
C ALA A 244 -1.04 -12.91 -12.78
N ASP A 245 -0.13 -11.98 -13.02
CA ASP A 245 -0.43 -10.60 -13.38
C ASP A 245 -1.08 -10.52 -14.77
N GLY A 246 -0.59 -11.30 -15.74
CA GLY A 246 -1.22 -11.44 -17.06
C GLY A 246 -2.66 -11.98 -16.98
N ARG A 247 -2.89 -13.01 -16.16
CA ARG A 247 -4.25 -13.53 -15.88
C ARG A 247 -5.15 -12.47 -15.23
N ARG A 248 -4.61 -11.72 -14.26
CA ARG A 248 -5.32 -10.61 -13.60
C ARG A 248 -5.69 -9.51 -14.60
N GLY A 249 -4.75 -9.07 -15.44
CA GLY A 249 -4.97 -8.08 -16.47
C GLY A 249 -6.06 -8.49 -17.47
N ALA A 250 -6.01 -9.74 -17.94
CA ALA A 250 -7.04 -10.29 -18.83
C ALA A 250 -8.43 -10.30 -18.19
N ARG A 251 -8.53 -10.69 -16.90
CA ARG A 251 -9.77 -10.66 -16.14
C ARG A 251 -10.33 -9.24 -16.00
N LEU A 252 -9.50 -8.28 -15.57
CA LEU A 252 -9.91 -6.89 -15.41
C LEU A 252 -10.36 -6.27 -16.74
N ALA A 253 -9.69 -6.59 -17.85
CA ALA A 253 -10.09 -6.16 -19.18
C ALA A 253 -11.45 -6.75 -19.58
N ALA A 254 -11.72 -8.02 -19.25
CA ALA A 254 -13.02 -8.65 -19.49
C ALA A 254 -14.14 -8.01 -18.66
N GLU A 255 -13.89 -7.75 -17.37
CA GLU A 255 -14.84 -7.08 -16.47
C GLU A 255 -15.17 -5.67 -16.96
N ARG A 256 -14.17 -4.88 -17.38
CA ARG A 256 -14.41 -3.54 -17.97
C ARG A 256 -15.27 -3.59 -19.22
N ARG A 257 -14.98 -4.52 -20.14
CA ARG A 257 -15.77 -4.72 -21.37
C ARG A 257 -17.20 -5.13 -21.07
N ALA A 258 -17.45 -5.90 -20.01
CA ALA A 258 -18.79 -6.29 -19.58
C ALA A 258 -19.57 -5.07 -19.07
N VAL A 259 -18.95 -4.25 -18.21
CA VAL A 259 -19.56 -3.01 -17.68
C VAL A 259 -19.89 -2.03 -18.82
N GLU A 260 -18.98 -1.85 -19.78
CA GLU A 260 -19.22 -1.00 -20.95
C GLU A 260 -20.39 -1.50 -21.79
N ARG A 261 -20.50 -2.82 -22.03
CA ARG A 261 -21.64 -3.40 -22.75
C ARG A 261 -22.96 -3.19 -22.03
N GLU A 262 -22.99 -3.40 -20.71
CA GLU A 262 -24.18 -3.16 -19.90
C GLU A 262 -24.61 -1.68 -19.92
N ALA A 263 -23.65 -0.75 -19.89
CA ALA A 263 -23.93 0.68 -20.00
C ALA A 263 -24.55 1.03 -21.36
N VAL A 264 -23.98 0.51 -22.46
CA VAL A 264 -24.50 0.71 -23.82
C VAL A 264 -25.91 0.11 -23.98
N GLU A 265 -26.15 -1.07 -23.44
CA GLU A 265 -27.47 -1.72 -23.48
C GLU A 265 -28.52 -0.92 -22.69
N ARG A 266 -28.16 -0.41 -21.50
CA ARG A 266 -29.04 0.48 -20.71
C ARG A 266 -29.38 1.76 -21.46
N GLU A 267 -28.39 2.43 -22.06
CA GLU A 267 -28.63 3.64 -22.86
C GLU A 267 -29.54 3.36 -24.06
N ALA A 268 -29.39 2.21 -24.72
CA ALA A 268 -30.25 1.81 -25.85
C ALA A 268 -31.71 1.58 -25.40
N ILE A 269 -31.90 0.92 -24.26
CA ILE A 269 -33.23 0.69 -23.66
C ILE A 269 -33.89 2.02 -23.28
N GLU A 270 -33.14 2.93 -22.64
CA GLU A 270 -33.65 4.26 -22.26
C GLU A 270 -34.07 5.08 -23.48
N ARG A 271 -33.26 5.08 -24.56
CA ARG A 271 -33.62 5.77 -25.81
C ARG A 271 -34.87 5.20 -26.47
N ALA A 272 -35.00 3.87 -26.53
CA ALA A 272 -36.17 3.22 -27.10
C ALA A 272 -37.45 3.55 -26.29
N GLN A 273 -37.36 3.67 -24.96
CA GLN A 273 -38.48 4.06 -24.12
C GLN A 273 -38.92 5.51 -24.33
N VAL A 274 -37.98 6.42 -24.62
CA VAL A 274 -38.28 7.83 -24.93
C VAL A 274 -38.93 7.98 -26.31
N GLU A 275 -38.52 7.18 -27.31
CA GLU A 275 -39.11 7.24 -28.66
C GLU A 275 -40.52 6.63 -28.76
N THR A 276 -40.95 5.87 -27.73
CA THR A 276 -42.28 5.24 -27.69
C THR A 276 -43.32 6.05 -26.88
N GLN A 277 -42.94 7.23 -26.36
CA GLN A 277 -43.83 8.19 -25.68
C GLN A 277 -44.14 9.40 -26.56
#